data_AF-A0A365Y052-F1
#
_entry.id   AF-A0A365Y052-F1
#
_cell.length_a   1.000
_cell.length_b   1.000
_cell.length_c   1.000
_cell.angle_alpha   90.00
_cell.angle_beta   90.00
_cell.angle_gamma   90.00
#
_symmetry.space_group_name_H-M   'P 1'
#
loop_
_entity.id
_entity.type
_entity.pdbx_description
1 polymer ?
#
loop_
_entity_poly.entity_id
_entity_poly.type
_entity_poly.pdbx_seq_one_letter_code
_entity_poly.pdbx_strand_id
1 'polypeptide(L)'
;MKRFYRYIIYRLYEKALKKRSSVPVMDTITPLAGLHMLMFFVLAELFYTFVMHATSPLMEHMSLLIVFVIIDLWVHYKLFYDKNKWNNIMEEFKNESPEERRKGGWCVAGYLIGGSLLCLGLFIIIVSIGTKLHLTP
;
A
#
# COMPACT_ATOMS: atom_id res chain seq x y z
N MET A 1 -3.24 15.85 -5.48
CA MET A 1 -2.32 14.78 -5.03
C MET A 1 -0.94 15.37 -4.82
N LYS A 2 -0.28 15.10 -3.67
CA LYS A 2 1.08 15.60 -3.37
C LYS A 2 2.11 15.08 -4.39
N ARG A 3 3.18 15.84 -4.63
CA ARG A 3 4.24 15.53 -5.62
C ARG A 3 4.85 14.14 -5.40
N PHE A 4 5.06 13.75 -4.15
CA PHE A 4 5.58 12.43 -3.77
C PHE A 4 4.71 11.27 -4.28
N TYR A 5 3.39 11.32 -4.08
CA TYR A 5 2.48 10.27 -4.57
C TYR A 5 2.42 10.23 -6.10
N ARG A 6 2.45 11.40 -6.77
CA ARG A 6 2.56 11.45 -8.23
C ARG A 6 3.85 10.77 -8.71
N TYR A 7 4.95 10.99 -8.00
CA TYR A 7 6.24 10.37 -8.30
C TYR A 7 6.20 8.83 -8.12
N ILE A 8 5.56 8.32 -7.06
CA ILE A 8 5.38 6.87 -6.89
C ILE A 8 4.59 6.28 -8.07
N ILE A 9 3.45 6.89 -8.44
CA ILE A 9 2.64 6.47 -9.59
C ILE A 9 3.47 6.49 -10.86
N TYR A 10 4.17 7.59 -11.14
CA TYR A 10 5.07 7.72 -12.29
C TYR A 10 6.05 6.53 -12.37
N ARG A 11 6.76 6.23 -11.29
CA ARG A 11 7.79 5.18 -11.30
C ARG A 11 7.24 3.77 -11.44
N LEU A 12 6.11 3.49 -10.80
CA LEU A 12 5.44 2.21 -10.92
C LEU A 12 4.89 2.02 -12.34
N TYR A 13 4.25 3.04 -12.89
CA TYR A 13 3.66 3.01 -14.23
C TYR A 13 4.72 2.94 -15.31
N GLU A 14 5.76 3.77 -15.25
CA GLU A 14 6.89 3.70 -16.17
C GLU A 14 7.56 2.31 -16.14
N LYS A 15 7.72 1.72 -14.95
CA LYS A 15 8.25 0.36 -14.81
C LYS A 15 7.32 -0.68 -15.45
N ALA A 16 6.01 -0.56 -15.27
CA ALA A 16 5.03 -1.45 -15.89
C ALA A 16 5.06 -1.35 -17.43
N LEU A 17 5.15 -0.12 -17.96
CA LEU A 17 5.29 0.13 -19.40
C LEU A 17 6.60 -0.45 -19.96
N LYS A 18 7.73 -0.26 -19.27
CA LYS A 18 9.03 -0.82 -19.66
C LYS A 18 9.04 -2.35 -19.68
N LYS A 19 8.29 -2.96 -18.77
CA LYS A 19 8.07 -4.41 -18.74
C LYS A 19 7.06 -4.91 -19.78
N ARG A 20 6.50 -4.01 -20.60
CA ARG A 20 5.45 -4.31 -21.60
C ARG A 20 4.26 -5.02 -20.98
N SER A 21 3.86 -4.60 -19.78
CA SER A 21 2.66 -5.13 -19.13
C SER A 21 1.43 -4.91 -20.01
N SER A 22 0.55 -5.91 -20.07
CA SER A 22 -0.76 -5.80 -20.71
C SER A 22 -1.76 -4.95 -19.91
N VAL A 23 -1.49 -4.75 -18.61
CA VAL A 23 -2.36 -4.03 -17.67
C VAL A 23 -1.57 -3.04 -16.80
N PRO A 24 -0.83 -2.10 -17.40
CA PRO A 24 0.15 -1.27 -16.68
C PRO A 24 -0.50 -0.37 -15.59
N VAL A 25 -1.77 -0.04 -15.77
CA VAL A 25 -2.58 0.68 -14.76
C VAL A 25 -2.78 -0.18 -13.52
N MET A 26 -3.17 -1.44 -13.68
CA MET A 26 -3.36 -2.36 -12.56
C MET A 26 -2.03 -2.67 -11.88
N ASP A 27 -0.96 -2.89 -12.64
CA ASP A 27 0.39 -3.10 -12.09
C ASP A 27 0.90 -1.92 -11.24
N THR A 28 0.35 -0.72 -11.47
CA THR A 28 0.65 0.47 -10.68
C THR A 28 -0.23 0.60 -9.46
N ILE A 29 -1.52 0.30 -9.61
CA ILE A 29 -2.51 0.49 -8.55
C ILE A 29 -2.44 -0.61 -7.51
N THR A 30 -2.27 -1.86 -7.92
CA THR A 30 -2.20 -3.02 -7.03
C THR A 30 -1.16 -2.88 -5.92
N PRO A 31 0.11 -2.50 -6.16
CA PRO A 31 1.08 -2.33 -5.07
C PRO A 31 0.75 -1.16 -4.14
N LEU A 32 0.09 -0.10 -4.63
CA LEU A 32 -0.38 1.01 -3.80
C LEU A 32 -1.53 0.59 -2.90
N ALA A 33 -2.54 -0.04 -3.49
CA ALA A 33 -3.70 -0.58 -2.80
C ALA A 33 -3.28 -1.61 -1.75
N GLY A 34 -2.44 -2.58 -2.12
CA GLY A 34 -1.94 -3.61 -1.22
C GLY A 34 -1.19 -3.03 0.00
N LEU A 35 -0.36 -2.00 -0.19
CA LEU A 35 0.31 -1.35 0.93
C LEU A 35 -0.67 -0.61 1.85
N HIS A 36 -1.59 0.18 1.28
CA HIS A 36 -2.57 0.91 2.09
C HIS A 36 -3.52 -0.04 2.82
N MET A 37 -3.92 -1.15 2.20
CA MET A 37 -4.71 -2.20 2.81
C MET A 37 -3.96 -2.83 3.99
N LEU A 38 -2.67 -3.15 3.83
CA LEU A 38 -1.84 -3.67 4.91
C LEU A 38 -1.74 -2.66 6.08
N MET A 39 -1.52 -1.38 5.78
CA MET A 39 -1.50 -0.32 6.79
C MET A 39 -2.85 -0.19 7.51
N PHE A 40 -3.96 -0.25 6.76
CA PHE A 40 -5.31 -0.21 7.32
C PHE A 40 -5.57 -1.39 8.26
N PHE A 41 -5.16 -2.60 7.87
CA PHE A 41 -5.28 -3.77 8.75
C PHE A 41 -4.48 -3.62 10.03
N VAL A 42 -3.21 -3.20 9.94
CA VAL A 42 -2.41 -2.98 11.16
C VAL A 42 -3.03 -1.92 12.07
N LEU A 43 -3.56 -0.84 11.51
CA LEU A 43 -4.26 0.19 12.31
C LEU A 43 -5.53 -0.35 12.96
N ALA A 44 -6.32 -1.17 12.24
CA ALA A 44 -7.50 -1.81 12.79
C ALA A 44 -7.11 -2.76 13.94
N GLU A 45 -6.08 -3.58 13.75
CA GLU A 45 -5.58 -4.49 14.79
C GLU A 45 -5.06 -3.75 16.04
N LEU A 46 -4.34 -2.65 15.85
CA LEU A 46 -3.91 -1.78 16.94
C LEU A 46 -5.12 -1.24 17.70
N PHE A 47 -6.16 -0.79 17.00
CA PHE A 47 -7.37 -0.28 17.62
C PHE A 47 -8.10 -1.37 18.42
N TYR A 48 -8.32 -2.56 17.84
CA TYR A 48 -8.99 -3.65 18.55
C TYR A 48 -8.20 -4.13 19.77
N THR A 49 -6.88 -4.29 19.63
CA THR A 49 -6.03 -4.80 20.71
C THR A 49 -5.90 -3.80 21.86
N PHE A 50 -5.59 -2.53 21.57
CA PHE A 50 -5.22 -1.56 22.60
C PHE A 50 -6.37 -0.65 23.05
N VAL A 51 -7.40 -0.46 22.22
CA VAL A 51 -8.55 0.38 22.58
C VAL A 51 -9.71 -0.48 23.05
N MET A 52 -10.12 -1.46 22.23
CA MET A 52 -11.28 -2.30 22.53
C MET A 52 -10.96 -3.46 23.46
N HIS A 53 -9.69 -3.81 23.64
CA HIS A 53 -9.24 -4.99 24.40
C HIS A 53 -9.94 -6.28 23.93
N ALA A 54 -10.14 -6.42 22.62
CA ALA A 54 -10.88 -7.51 22.00
C ALA A 54 -10.01 -8.29 21.00
N THR A 55 -10.39 -9.53 20.71
CA THR A 55 -9.74 -10.35 19.68
C THR A 55 -10.08 -9.85 18.28
N SER A 56 -9.15 -10.07 17.35
CA SER A 56 -9.29 -9.64 15.95
C SER A 56 -10.49 -10.33 15.27
N PRO A 57 -11.45 -9.57 14.71
CA PRO A 57 -12.53 -10.14 13.90
C PRO A 57 -12.08 -10.55 12.49
N LEU A 58 -10.89 -10.12 12.04
CA LEU A 58 -10.42 -10.35 10.66
C LEU A 58 -9.99 -11.80 10.41
N MET A 59 -9.56 -12.53 11.44
CA MET A 59 -9.19 -13.94 11.30
C MET A 59 -10.41 -14.86 11.17
N GLU A 60 -11.60 -14.43 11.60
CA GLU A 60 -12.78 -15.29 11.69
C GLU A 60 -13.58 -15.36 10.37
N HIS A 61 -13.39 -14.40 9.45
CA HIS A 61 -14.23 -14.28 8.24
C HIS A 61 -13.44 -14.03 6.95
N MET A 62 -12.74 -15.06 6.44
CA MET A 62 -11.97 -15.00 5.19
C MET A 62 -12.78 -14.55 3.96
N SER A 63 -14.08 -14.82 3.90
CA SER A 63 -14.95 -14.37 2.81
C SER A 63 -15.12 -12.85 2.78
N LEU A 64 -15.20 -12.20 3.94
CA LEU A 64 -15.28 -10.74 4.05
C LEU A 64 -13.97 -10.07 3.62
N LEU A 65 -12.84 -10.72 3.88
CA LEU A 65 -11.53 -10.24 3.43
C LEU A 65 -11.45 -10.15 1.90
N ILE A 66 -11.93 -11.17 1.18
CA ILE A 66 -11.93 -11.17 -0.29
C ILE A 66 -12.78 -10.02 -0.83
N VAL A 67 -13.99 -9.83 -0.28
CA VAL A 67 -14.90 -8.75 -0.66
C VAL A 67 -14.25 -7.39 -0.40
N PHE A 68 -13.57 -7.23 0.74
CA PHE A 68 -12.85 -6.02 1.09
C PHE A 68 -11.71 -5.72 0.12
N VAL A 69 -10.90 -6.72 -0.27
CA VAL A 69 -9.80 -6.57 -1.25
C VAL A 69 -10.35 -6.07 -2.60
N ILE A 70 -11.47 -6.62 -3.06
CA ILE A 70 -12.09 -6.22 -4.33
C ILE A 70 -12.57 -4.77 -4.26
N ILE A 71 -13.25 -4.39 -3.17
CA ILE A 71 -13.71 -3.01 -2.95
C ILE A 71 -12.51 -2.06 -2.87
N ASP A 72 -11.47 -2.41 -2.12
CA ASP A 72 -10.28 -1.58 -1.95
C ASP A 72 -9.58 -1.32 -3.30
N LEU A 73 -9.40 -2.35 -4.12
CA LEU A 73 -8.85 -2.20 -5.47
C LEU A 73 -9.73 -1.32 -6.35
N TRP A 74 -11.05 -1.49 -6.28
CA TRP A 74 -11.99 -0.67 -7.06
C TRP A 74 -11.96 0.81 -6.63
N VAL A 75 -11.94 1.08 -5.33
CA VAL A 75 -11.82 2.44 -4.78
C VAL A 75 -10.48 3.06 -5.19
N HIS A 76 -9.38 2.32 -5.05
CA HIS A 76 -8.07 2.80 -5.48
C HIS A 76 -8.04 3.09 -6.99
N TYR A 77 -8.64 2.23 -7.81
CA TYR A 77 -8.77 2.48 -9.23
C TYR A 77 -9.50 3.80 -9.49
N LYS A 78 -10.67 4.01 -8.88
CA LYS A 78 -11.46 5.24 -9.07
C LYS A 78 -10.77 6.51 -8.56
N LEU A 79 -10.05 6.44 -7.44
CA LEU A 79 -9.41 7.62 -6.83
C LEU A 79 -8.10 8.02 -7.53
N PHE A 80 -7.32 7.02 -7.94
CA PHE A 80 -5.98 7.24 -8.45
C PHE A 80 -5.92 7.30 -9.97
N TYR A 81 -6.72 6.49 -10.68
CA TYR A 81 -6.69 6.44 -12.13
C TYR A 81 -7.53 7.54 -12.78
N ASP A 82 -6.84 8.45 -13.46
CA ASP A 82 -7.42 9.35 -14.44
C ASP A 82 -6.40 9.46 -15.58
N LYS A 83 -6.82 9.15 -16.82
CA LYS A 83 -5.92 9.06 -17.96
C LYS A 83 -5.19 10.38 -18.23
N ASN A 84 -5.90 11.51 -18.15
CA ASN A 84 -5.32 12.83 -18.42
C ASN A 84 -4.33 13.21 -17.32
N LYS A 85 -4.69 12.94 -16.07
CA LYS A 85 -3.82 13.15 -14.90
C LYS A 85 -2.56 12.31 -14.98
N TRP A 86 -2.65 11.05 -15.41
CA TRP A 86 -1.48 10.18 -15.52
C TRP A 86 -0.57 10.60 -16.67
N ASN A 87 -1.12 11.02 -17.80
CA ASN A 87 -0.34 11.60 -18.88
C ASN A 87 0.42 12.86 -18.40
N ASN A 88 -0.24 13.74 -17.64
CA ASN A 88 0.41 14.92 -17.06
C ASN A 88 1.51 14.54 -16.06
N ILE A 89 1.32 13.49 -15.26
CA ILE A 89 2.34 12.95 -14.36
C ILE A 89 3.54 12.41 -15.14
N MET A 90 3.32 11.71 -16.26
CA MET A 90 4.40 11.23 -17.13
C MET A 90 5.19 12.40 -17.71
N GLU A 91 4.49 13.42 -18.20
CA GLU A 91 5.12 14.65 -18.72
C GLU A 91 5.90 15.41 -17.63
N GLU A 92 5.39 15.47 -16.39
CA GLU A 92 6.05 16.13 -15.25
C GLU A 92 7.45 15.55 -14.97
N PHE A 93 7.63 14.23 -15.13
CA PHE A 93 8.85 13.54 -14.73
C PHE A 93 9.66 12.94 -15.89
N LYS A 94 9.24 13.11 -17.16
CA LYS A 94 9.88 12.49 -18.33
C LYS A 94 11.37 12.83 -18.50
N ASN A 95 11.77 14.04 -18.06
CA ASN A 95 13.12 14.58 -18.21
C ASN A 95 13.91 14.57 -16.89
N GLU A 96 13.55 13.71 -15.93
CA GLU A 96 14.31 13.61 -14.67
C GLU A 96 15.77 13.21 -14.96
N SER A 97 16.70 13.86 -14.27
CA SER A 97 18.12 13.53 -14.38
C SER A 97 18.39 12.11 -13.86
N PRO A 98 19.47 11.43 -14.29
CA PRO A 98 19.84 10.11 -13.77
C PRO A 98 19.99 10.06 -12.25
N GLU A 99 20.46 11.16 -11.65
CA GLU A 99 20.62 11.27 -10.20
C GLU A 99 19.27 11.35 -9.48
N GLU A 100 18.35 12.20 -9.94
CA GLU A 100 16.99 12.31 -9.40
C GLU A 100 16.26 10.97 -9.54
N ARG A 101 16.40 10.32 -10.70
CA ARG A 101 15.86 8.99 -10.97
C ARG A 101 16.34 7.94 -9.98
N ARG A 102 17.62 7.98 -9.59
CA ARG A 102 18.19 7.06 -8.61
C ARG A 102 17.67 7.34 -7.20
N LYS A 103 17.70 8.61 -6.77
CA LYS A 103 17.21 9.03 -5.45
C LYS A 103 15.72 8.69 -5.31
N GLY A 104 14.92 9.04 -6.30
CA GLY A 104 13.49 8.74 -6.31
C GLY A 104 13.20 7.24 -6.34
N GLY A 105 14.04 6.43 -7.01
CA GLY A 105 13.96 4.97 -6.94
C GLY A 105 14.09 4.45 -5.51
N TRP A 106 15.05 4.96 -4.75
CA TRP A 106 15.19 4.64 -3.32
C TRP A 106 14.01 5.13 -2.49
N CYS A 107 13.45 6.31 -2.78
CA CYS A 107 12.25 6.80 -2.10
C CYS A 107 11.03 5.88 -2.33
N VAL A 108 10.81 5.43 -3.56
CA VAL A 108 9.72 4.50 -3.88
C VAL A 108 9.95 3.13 -3.23
N ALA A 109 11.19 2.63 -3.25
CA ALA A 109 11.54 1.39 -2.57
C ALA A 109 11.35 1.51 -1.04
N GLY A 110 11.80 2.60 -0.43
CA GLY A 110 11.59 2.88 0.99
C GLY A 110 10.12 2.99 1.36
N TYR A 111 9.29 3.57 0.50
CA TYR A 111 7.84 3.62 0.70
C TYR A 111 7.22 2.22 0.69
N LEU A 112 7.46 1.44 -0.36
CA LEU A 112 6.82 0.13 -0.54
C LEU A 112 7.39 -0.91 0.43
N ILE A 113 8.71 -1.06 0.46
CA ILE A 113 9.41 -2.05 1.30
C ILE A 113 9.39 -1.60 2.75
N GLY A 114 9.80 -0.35 3.03
CA GLY A 114 9.83 0.16 4.40
C GLY A 114 8.44 0.22 5.02
N GLY A 115 7.41 0.63 4.25
CA GLY A 115 6.02 0.56 4.70
C GLY A 115 5.56 -0.86 5.01
N SER A 116 5.90 -1.82 4.14
CA SER A 116 5.55 -3.24 4.35
C SER A 116 6.26 -3.84 5.58
N LEU A 117 7.55 -3.56 5.74
CA LEU A 117 8.34 -4.03 6.88
C LEU A 117 7.87 -3.42 8.20
N LEU A 118 7.51 -2.13 8.20
CA LEU A 118 6.93 -1.47 9.36
C LEU A 118 5.62 -2.16 9.77
N CYS A 119 4.74 -2.43 8.80
CA CYS A 119 3.49 -3.13 9.07
C CYS A 119 3.72 -4.53 9.64
N LEU A 120 4.67 -5.29 9.07
CA LEU A 120 5.03 -6.62 9.58
C LEU A 120 5.57 -6.56 11.01
N GLY A 121 6.47 -5.61 11.30
CA GLY A 121 7.02 -5.43 12.65
C GLY A 121 5.94 -5.09 13.68
N LEU A 122 5.03 -4.17 13.33
CA LEU A 122 3.90 -3.81 14.19
C LEU A 122 2.96 -5.01 14.40
N PHE A 123 2.64 -5.76 13.36
CA PHE A 123 1.80 -6.96 13.47
C PHE A 123 2.40 -8.00 14.43
N ILE A 124 3.71 -8.27 14.32
CA ILE A 124 4.41 -9.18 15.25
C ILE A 124 4.31 -8.69 16.70
N ILE A 125 4.47 -7.39 16.93
CA ILE A 125 4.34 -6.78 18.26
C ILE A 125 2.92 -6.98 18.80
N ILE A 126 1.89 -6.71 18.00
CA ILE A 126 0.48 -6.88 18.37
C ILE A 126 0.21 -8.33 18.79
N VAL A 127 0.59 -9.29 17.96
CA VAL A 127 0.40 -10.72 18.26
C VAL A 127 1.16 -11.13 19.54
N SER A 128 2.39 -10.64 19.71
CA SER A 128 3.21 -10.93 20.90
C SER A 128 2.63 -10.35 22.19
N ILE A 129 1.90 -9.23 22.11
CA ILE A 129 1.22 -8.62 23.25
C ILE A 129 -0.12 -9.30 23.51
N GLY A 130 -0.94 -9.52 22.47
CA GLY A 130 -2.23 -10.20 22.59
C GLY A 130 -2.11 -11.58 23.21
N THR A 131 -1.10 -12.37 22.79
CA THR A 131 -0.79 -13.67 23.41
C THR A 131 -0.46 -13.57 24.90
N LYS A 132 0.22 -12.52 25.35
CA LYS A 132 0.51 -12.30 26.78
C LYS A 132 -0.73 -11.88 27.57
N LEU A 133 -1.57 -11.02 27.01
CA LEU A 133 -2.80 -10.54 27.66
C LEU A 133 -3.84 -11.65 27.84
N HIS A 134 -3.90 -12.63 26.93
CA HIS A 134 -4.77 -13.80 27.05
C HIS A 134 -4.21 -14.93 27.92
N LEU A 135 -2.96 -14.81 28.40
CA LEU A 135 -2.31 -15.79 29.30
C LEU A 135 -2.25 -15.31 30.76
N THR A 136 -2.71 -14.09 31.06
CA THR A 136 -2.91 -13.63 32.44
C THR A 136 -4.34 -13.96 32.88
N PRO A 137 -4.53 -14.95 33.79
CA PRO A 137 -5.84 -15.29 34.34
C PRO A 137 -6.40 -14.21 35.26
#